data_AF-A0A3D5I6Q7-F1
#
_entry.id   AF-A0A3D5I6Q7-F1
#
_cell.length_a   1.000
_cell.length_b   1.000
_cell.length_c   1.000
_cell.angle_alpha   90.00
_cell.angle_beta   90.00
_cell.angle_gamma   90.00
#
_symmetry.space_group_name_H-M   'P 1'
#
loop_
_entity.id
_entity.type
_entity.pdbx_description
1 polymer ?
#
loop_
_entity_poly.entity_id
_entity_poly.type
_entity_poly.pdbx_seq_one_letter_code
_entity_poly.pdbx_strand_id
1 'polypeptide(L)'
;ILSGGPNSVALADTPRAPGIVFELGVPLLGICYGQQTMCQQLGGLVEPGDEREFGRAEVTVSRGCRLFDGLWDEGNAYPVWMSHGDRVTAIPDGFDAVATSSGAPFAAIADEER
;
A
#
# COMPACT_ATOMS: atom_id res chain seq x y z
N ILE A 1 4.35 10.92 -5.68
CA ILE A 1 3.32 10.46 -4.70
C ILE A 1 2.05 10.15 -5.46
N LEU A 2 1.47 8.96 -5.26
CA LEU A 2 0.12 8.58 -5.71
C LEU A 2 -0.80 8.64 -4.48
N SER A 3 -1.76 9.56 -4.48
CA SER A 3 -2.63 9.81 -3.33
C SER A 3 -3.74 8.77 -3.18
N GLY A 4 -4.50 8.88 -2.08
CA GLY A 4 -5.76 8.18 -1.90
C GLY A 4 -6.87 8.72 -2.84
N GLY A 5 -8.01 8.02 -2.82
CA GLY A 5 -9.22 8.36 -3.56
C GLY A 5 -10.39 7.50 -3.11
N PRO A 6 -11.64 7.87 -3.42
CA PRO A 6 -12.83 7.15 -2.97
C PRO A 6 -13.15 5.90 -3.80
N ASN A 7 -12.42 5.70 -4.91
CA ASN A 7 -12.69 4.65 -5.88
C ASN A 7 -12.13 3.30 -5.41
N SER A 8 -12.61 2.23 -6.05
CA SER A 8 -12.07 0.88 -5.92
C SER A 8 -11.24 0.55 -7.15
N VAL A 9 -10.00 0.07 -6.98
CA VAL A 9 -9.13 -0.28 -8.13
C VAL A 9 -9.62 -1.59 -8.79
N ALA A 10 -10.36 -2.43 -8.04
CA ALA A 10 -10.99 -3.63 -8.58
C ALA A 10 -12.06 -3.32 -9.66
N LEU A 11 -12.58 -2.09 -9.71
CA LEU A 11 -13.55 -1.67 -10.72
C LEU A 11 -12.86 -1.19 -12.01
N ALA A 12 -13.38 -1.64 -13.15
CA ALA A 12 -12.78 -1.45 -14.47
C ALA A 12 -12.70 0.01 -14.95
N ASP A 13 -13.64 0.87 -14.54
CA ASP A 13 -13.74 2.27 -14.99
C ASP A 13 -13.31 3.25 -13.89
N THR A 14 -12.10 3.03 -13.35
CA THR A 14 -11.54 3.87 -12.28
C THR A 14 -10.15 4.38 -12.64
N PRO A 15 -9.69 5.50 -12.05
CA PRO A 15 -8.42 6.11 -12.41
C PRO A 15 -7.23 5.15 -12.29
N ARG A 16 -6.26 5.29 -13.20
CA ARG A 16 -4.98 4.57 -13.15
C ARG A 16 -3.85 5.57 -13.23
N ALA A 17 -2.70 5.22 -12.65
CA ALA A 17 -1.50 6.00 -12.85
C ALA A 17 -1.02 5.83 -14.31
N PRO A 18 -0.59 6.91 -14.98
CA PRO A 18 0.08 6.80 -16.28
C PRO A 18 1.30 5.88 -16.17
N GLY A 19 1.46 4.92 -17.08
CA GLY A 19 2.53 3.90 -16.99
C GLY A 19 3.93 4.47 -16.83
N ILE A 20 4.21 5.60 -17.50
CA ILE A 20 5.47 6.34 -17.40
C ILE A 20 5.88 6.64 -15.96
N VAL A 21 4.92 6.84 -15.04
CA VAL A 21 5.21 7.12 -13.63
C VAL A 21 6.08 6.02 -13.00
N PHE A 22 5.87 4.75 -13.37
CA PHE A 22 6.63 3.61 -12.84
C PHE A 22 7.99 3.40 -13.54
N GLU A 23 8.29 4.16 -14.59
CA GLU A 23 9.50 4.07 -15.41
C GLU A 23 10.45 5.26 -15.21
N LEU A 24 10.03 6.29 -14.46
CA LEU A 24 10.80 7.53 -14.27
C LEU A 24 12.12 7.36 -13.49
N GLY A 25 12.33 6.22 -12.82
CA GLY A 25 13.53 5.97 -12.00
C GLY A 25 13.65 6.93 -10.82
N VAL A 26 12.51 7.37 -10.26
CA VAL A 26 12.44 8.23 -9.09
C VAL A 26 11.60 7.56 -8.00
N PRO A 27 11.84 7.85 -6.72
CA PRO A 27 11.08 7.25 -5.63
C PRO A 27 9.57 7.51 -5.74
N LEU A 28 8.78 6.46 -5.51
CA LEU A 28 7.31 6.53 -5.52
C LEU A 28 6.75 6.14 -4.16
N LEU A 29 5.83 6.97 -3.66
CA LEU A 29 5.02 6.66 -2.49
C LEU A 29 3.55 6.58 -2.91
N GLY A 30 2.93 5.41 -2.73
CA GLY A 30 1.50 5.19 -2.91
C GLY A 30 0.78 5.18 -1.56
N ILE A 31 -0.31 5.95 -1.44
CA ILE A 31 -1.08 6.07 -0.20
C ILE A 31 -2.51 5.60 -0.45
N CYS A 32 -3.00 4.62 0.32
CA CYS A 32 -4.36 4.07 0.19
C CYS A 32 -4.64 3.61 -1.26
N TYR A 33 -5.52 4.31 -1.99
CA TYR A 33 -5.80 4.04 -3.41
C TYR A 33 -4.54 4.06 -4.28
N GLY A 34 -3.57 4.92 -3.98
CA GLY A 34 -2.31 4.98 -4.69
C GLY A 34 -1.46 3.71 -4.53
N GLN A 35 -1.46 3.12 -3.33
CA GLN A 35 -0.82 1.82 -3.08
C GLN A 35 -1.55 0.73 -3.86
N GLN A 36 -2.89 0.69 -3.79
CA GLN A 36 -3.69 -0.31 -4.50
C GLN A 36 -3.48 -0.22 -6.03
N THR A 37 -3.47 1.00 -6.57
CA THR A 37 -3.22 1.28 -7.99
C THR A 37 -1.84 0.78 -8.40
N MET A 38 -0.82 1.08 -7.59
CA MET A 38 0.55 0.60 -7.80
C MET A 38 0.60 -0.93 -7.78
N CYS A 39 0.04 -1.58 -6.75
CA CYS A 39 0.00 -3.04 -6.65
C CYS A 39 -0.62 -3.66 -7.89
N GLN A 40 -1.83 -3.22 -8.26
CA GLN A 40 -2.57 -3.83 -9.36
C GLN A 40 -1.89 -3.59 -10.72
N GLN A 41 -1.28 -2.43 -10.96
CA GLN A 41 -0.60 -2.14 -12.23
C GLN A 41 0.77 -2.83 -12.36
N LEU A 42 1.39 -3.22 -11.25
CA LEU A 42 2.69 -3.91 -11.23
C LEU A 42 2.56 -5.44 -11.10
N GLY A 43 1.35 -6.00 -11.19
CA GLY A 43 1.12 -7.45 -11.21
C GLY A 43 0.70 -8.06 -9.87
N GLY A 44 0.50 -7.25 -8.83
CA GLY A 44 -0.18 -7.66 -7.61
C GLY A 44 -1.70 -7.78 -7.79
N LEU A 45 -2.40 -8.12 -6.71
CA LEU A 45 -3.84 -8.31 -6.67
C LEU A 45 -4.48 -7.42 -5.60
N VAL A 46 -5.59 -6.77 -5.97
CA VAL A 46 -6.44 -5.98 -5.09
C VAL A 46 -7.84 -6.52 -5.17
N GLU A 47 -8.44 -6.79 -4.01
CA GLU A 47 -9.77 -7.33 -3.89
C GLU A 47 -10.65 -6.42 -3.04
N PRO A 48 -11.97 -6.37 -3.31
CA PRO A 48 -12.91 -5.72 -2.41
C PRO A 48 -12.79 -6.30 -1.00
N GLY A 49 -12.67 -5.44 0.01
CA GLY A 49 -12.73 -5.87 1.40
C GLY A 49 -14.17 -6.14 1.81
N ASP A 50 -14.36 -7.14 2.67
CA ASP A 50 -15.68 -7.44 3.28
C ASP A 50 -16.08 -6.36 4.28
N GLU A 51 -15.09 -5.74 4.93
CA GLU A 51 -15.23 -4.65 5.87
C GLU A 51 -14.45 -3.42 5.40
N ARG A 52 -15.05 -2.25 5.60
CA ARG A 52 -14.45 -0.97 5.26
C ARG A 52 -13.68 -0.44 6.48
N GLU A 53 -12.36 -0.40 6.40
CA GLU A 53 -11.50 0.14 7.46
C GLU A 53 -11.33 1.65 7.27
N PHE A 54 -12.21 2.41 7.94
CA PHE A 54 -12.13 3.85 8.04
C PHE A 54 -11.96 4.25 9.50
N GLY A 55 -10.76 4.68 9.87
CA GLY A 55 -10.50 5.15 11.23
C GLY A 55 -9.13 4.78 11.76
N ARG A 56 -9.01 4.88 13.09
CA ARG A 56 -7.78 4.49 13.79
C ARG A 56 -7.59 2.99 13.70
N ALA A 57 -6.38 2.60 13.32
CA ALA A 57 -5.90 1.23 13.40
C ALA A 57 -4.46 1.23 13.93
N GLU A 58 -3.97 0.04 14.24
CA GLU A 58 -2.56 -0.18 14.53
C GLU A 58 -1.93 -0.99 13.39
N VAL A 59 -0.74 -0.56 12.97
CA VAL A 59 0.11 -1.32 12.05
C VAL A 59 1.37 -1.75 12.77
N THR A 60 1.73 -3.02 12.64
CA THR A 60 2.99 -3.56 13.16
C THR A 60 4.02 -3.52 12.05
N VAL A 61 5.18 -2.91 12.31
CA VAL A 61 6.31 -2.94 11.38
C VAL A 61 6.91 -4.34 11.42
N SER A 62 6.76 -5.08 10.31
CA SER A 62 7.26 -6.44 10.15
C SER A 62 8.69 -6.50 9.63
N ARG A 63 9.15 -5.43 8.97
CA ARG A 63 10.51 -5.29 8.46
C ARG A 63 10.88 -3.80 8.36
N GLY A 64 12.11 -3.45 8.72
CA GLY A 64 12.66 -2.11 8.46
C GLY A 64 12.73 -1.76 6.96
N CYS A 65 12.47 -0.50 6.62
CA CYS A 65 12.55 0.03 5.26
C CYS A 65 12.91 1.52 5.30
N ARG A 66 13.37 2.10 4.19
CA ARG A 66 13.84 3.50 4.15
C ARG A 66 12.77 4.52 4.52
N LEU A 67 11.49 4.17 4.36
CA LEU A 67 10.36 5.01 4.77
C LEU A 67 10.24 5.13 6.30
N PHE A 68 10.71 4.12 7.04
CA PHE A 68 10.59 4.02 8.50
C PHE A 68 11.84 4.51 9.25
N ASP A 69 12.95 4.77 8.54
CA ASP A 69 14.22 5.17 9.12
C ASP A 69 14.08 6.37 10.08
N GLY A 70 14.48 6.17 11.34
CA GLY A 70 14.42 7.18 12.39
C GLY A 70 13.01 7.55 12.86
N LEU A 71 11.98 6.83 12.40
CA LEU A 71 10.58 7.06 12.73
C LEU A 71 9.96 5.86 13.43
N TRP A 72 10.00 4.68 12.79
CA TRP A 72 9.36 3.45 13.28
C TRP A 72 10.36 2.29 13.35
N ASP A 73 10.31 1.54 14.44
CA ASP A 73 11.18 0.39 14.70
C ASP A 73 10.47 -0.92 14.33
N GLU A 74 11.24 -1.86 13.79
CA GLU A 74 10.78 -3.22 13.51
C GLU A 74 10.29 -3.93 14.80
N GLY A 75 9.15 -4.62 14.70
CA GLY A 75 8.50 -5.30 15.81
C GLY A 75 7.55 -4.43 16.64
N ASN A 76 7.56 -3.11 16.45
CA ASN A 76 6.65 -2.20 17.14
C ASN A 76 5.37 -1.94 16.35
N ALA A 77 4.31 -1.59 17.09
CA ALA A 77 3.03 -1.19 16.54
C ALA A 77 2.84 0.33 16.64
N TYR A 78 2.28 0.94 15.59
CA TYR A 78 2.07 2.38 15.50
C TYR A 78 0.63 2.72 15.12
N PRO A 79 0.04 3.77 15.72
CA PRO A 79 -1.28 4.21 15.38
C PRO A 79 -1.27 4.89 14.01
N VAL A 80 -2.17 4.45 13.13
CA VAL A 80 -2.37 5.03 11.80
C VAL A 80 -3.84 5.33 11.56
N TRP A 81 -4.11 6.05 10.47
CA TRP A 81 -5.45 6.31 9.99
C TRP A 81 -5.70 5.55 8.69
N MET A 82 -6.44 4.45 8.78
CA MET A 82 -6.82 3.63 7.63
C MET A 82 -8.00 4.27 6.89
N SER A 83 -7.99 4.16 5.57
CA SER A 83 -9.00 4.77 4.71
C SER A 83 -9.22 3.96 3.43
N HIS A 84 -9.54 2.67 3.58
CA HIS A 84 -9.76 1.82 2.42
C HIS A 84 -10.95 0.86 2.57
N GLY A 85 -11.64 0.65 1.45
CA GLY A 85 -12.62 -0.42 1.29
C GLY A 85 -12.02 -1.66 0.65
N ASP A 86 -11.11 -1.49 -0.32
CA ASP A 86 -10.38 -2.60 -0.93
C ASP A 86 -9.12 -2.94 -0.14
N ARG A 87 -8.61 -4.16 -0.28
CA ARG A 87 -7.33 -4.58 0.28
C ARG A 87 -6.45 -5.20 -0.79
N VAL A 88 -5.15 -4.98 -0.64
CA VAL A 88 -4.15 -5.73 -1.40
C VAL A 88 -4.14 -7.16 -0.85
N THR A 89 -4.14 -8.17 -1.72
CA THR A 89 -4.09 -9.59 -1.35
C THR A 89 -2.95 -10.36 -2.02
N ALA A 90 -2.32 -9.77 -3.04
CA ALA A 90 -1.01 -10.17 -3.52
C ALA A 90 -0.20 -8.92 -3.87
N ILE A 91 1.10 -8.93 -3.57
CA ILE A 91 2.02 -7.82 -3.85
C ILE A 91 2.80 -8.08 -5.13
N PRO A 92 3.26 -7.05 -5.85
CA PRO A 92 4.11 -7.22 -7.02
C PRO A 92 5.44 -7.90 -6.67
N ASP A 93 6.03 -8.60 -7.65
CA ASP A 93 7.39 -9.14 -7.50
C ASP A 93 8.39 -8.01 -7.18
N GLY A 94 9.35 -8.31 -6.30
CA GLY A 94 10.34 -7.35 -5.81
C GLY A 94 9.90 -6.54 -4.58
N PHE A 95 8.61 -6.52 -4.25
CA PHE A 95 8.12 -5.87 -3.04
C PHE A 95 8.13 -6.81 -1.84
N ASP A 96 8.45 -6.26 -0.67
CA ASP A 96 8.29 -6.89 0.63
C ASP A 96 7.11 -6.27 1.40
N ALA A 97 6.43 -7.08 2.22
CA ALA A 97 5.50 -6.58 3.23
C ALA A 97 6.29 -6.02 4.43
N VAL A 98 6.27 -4.70 4.60
CA VAL A 98 7.06 -3.99 5.63
C VAL A 98 6.23 -3.58 6.85
N ALA A 99 4.91 -3.52 6.70
CA ALA A 99 4.00 -3.41 7.84
C ALA A 99 2.69 -4.16 7.59
N THR A 100 2.09 -4.67 8.67
CA THR A 100 0.84 -5.45 8.64
C THR A 100 -0.16 -4.94 9.67
N SER A 101 -1.44 -5.19 9.44
CA SER A 101 -2.52 -5.03 10.44
C SER A 101 -3.43 -6.26 10.43
N SER A 102 -4.38 -6.32 11.37
CA SER A 102 -5.35 -7.42 11.45
C SER A 102 -6.22 -7.58 10.20
N GLY A 103 -6.56 -6.49 9.51
CA GLY A 103 -7.38 -6.51 8.29
C GLY A 103 -6.62 -6.27 6.99
N ALA A 104 -5.35 -5.85 7.07
CA ALA A 104 -4.49 -5.59 5.93
C ALA A 104 -3.12 -6.26 6.11
N PRO A 105 -2.90 -7.48 5.59
CA PRO A 105 -1.60 -8.15 5.66
C PRO A 105 -0.50 -7.42 4.88
N PHE A 106 -0.90 -6.51 3.97
CA PHE A 106 -0.01 -5.64 3.21
C PHE A 106 -0.32 -4.17 3.52
N ALA A 107 -0.36 -3.81 4.81
CA ALA A 107 -0.65 -2.44 5.24
C ALA A 107 0.40 -1.43 4.73
N ALA A 108 1.65 -1.85 4.62
CA ALA A 108 2.67 -1.16 3.85
C ALA A 108 3.58 -2.17 3.14
N ILE A 109 4.00 -1.81 1.92
CA ILE A 109 4.92 -2.61 1.10
C ILE A 109 6.05 -1.72 0.58
N ALA A 110 7.21 -2.30 0.33
CA ALA A 110 8.35 -1.56 -0.22
C ALA A 110 9.17 -2.43 -1.18
N ASP A 111 9.65 -1.81 -2.26
CA ASP A 111 10.72 -2.31 -3.12
C ASP A 111 11.88 -1.31 -2.96
N GLU A 112 12.93 -1.73 -2.26
CA GLU A 112 14.08 -0.89 -1.90
C GLU A 112 15.07 -0.69 -3.06
N GLU A 113 14.92 -1.44 -4.16
CA GLU A 113 15.74 -1.33 -5.36
C GLU A 113 15.15 -0.35 -6.39
N ARG A 114 13.89 0.10 -6.20
CA ARG A 114 13.15 1.01 -7.10
C ARG A 114 13.25 2.50 -6.77
#